data_AF-A0A3D3ZR71-F1
#
_entry.id   AF-A0A3D3ZR71-F1
#
_cell.length_a   1.000
_cell.length_b   1.000
_cell.length_c   1.000
_cell.angle_alpha   90.00
_cell.angle_beta   90.00
_cell.angle_gamma   90.00
#
_symmetry.space_group_name_H-M   'P 1'
#
loop_
_entity.id
_entity.type
_entity.pdbx_description
1 polymer ?
#
loop_
_entity_poly.entity_id
_entity_poly.type
_entity_poly.pdbx_seq_one_letter_code
_entity_poly.pdbx_strand_id
1 'polypeptide(L)'
;STEGASITIEEGVISATRGFGADLMGLQTPVVGAALQEPSNYIRTHDLLNGLGQIERLDYQCVSSFMKEETLEVSDKSYETTAYSEVCEGEQYSFTNTYWLTSDGTFVQSVQWISPELGHIGYQKL
;
A
#
# COMPACT_ATOMS: atom_id res chain seq x y z
N SER A 1 -1.18 3.34 21.99
CA SER A 1 -1.85 2.16 22.58
C SER A 1 -3.12 1.96 21.80
N THR A 2 -3.15 0.95 20.93
CA THR A 2 -4.32 0.56 20.15
C THR A 2 -4.55 -0.93 20.44
N GLU A 3 -4.99 -1.23 21.67
CA GLU A 3 -5.45 -2.57 21.99
C GLU A 3 -6.61 -2.93 21.04
N GLY A 4 -6.38 -3.92 20.18
CA GLY A 4 -7.38 -4.40 19.22
C GLY A 4 -7.30 -3.82 17.81
N ALA A 5 -6.34 -2.93 17.50
CA ALA A 5 -6.14 -2.52 16.11
C ALA A 5 -5.36 -3.57 15.32
N SER A 6 -5.72 -3.76 14.05
CA SER A 6 -5.07 -4.73 13.17
C SER A 6 -4.86 -4.18 11.77
N ILE A 7 -3.82 -4.66 11.10
CA ILE A 7 -3.52 -4.39 9.69
C ILE A 7 -3.43 -5.75 9.00
N THR A 8 -4.14 -5.91 7.91
CA THR A 8 -4.07 -7.10 7.05
C THR A 8 -3.19 -6.77 5.84
N ILE A 9 -2.20 -7.62 5.59
CA ILE A 9 -1.27 -7.48 4.47
C ILE A 9 -1.41 -8.74 3.62
N GLU A 10 -1.71 -8.55 2.34
CA GLU A 10 -1.84 -9.60 1.33
C GLU A 10 -0.82 -9.35 0.24
N GLU A 11 0.11 -10.29 0.05
CA GLU A 11 1.15 -10.21 -0.99
C GLU A 11 1.91 -8.88 -1.00
N GLY A 12 2.16 -8.33 0.19
CA GLY A 12 2.90 -7.10 0.39
C GLY A 12 2.06 -5.80 0.35
N VAL A 13 0.77 -5.89 0.06
CA VAL A 13 -0.13 -4.74 -0.01
C VAL A 13 -1.05 -4.74 1.22
N ILE A 14 -1.26 -3.57 1.83
CA ILE A 14 -2.20 -3.44 2.96
C ILE A 14 -3.62 -3.51 2.39
N SER A 15 -4.34 -4.59 2.67
CA SER A 15 -5.69 -4.85 2.14
C SER A 15 -6.80 -4.40 3.08
N ALA A 16 -6.52 -4.29 4.39
CA ALA A 16 -7.48 -3.83 5.37
C ALA A 16 -6.84 -3.30 6.66
N THR A 17 -7.53 -2.39 7.34
CA THR A 17 -7.23 -1.95 8.73
C THR A 17 -8.46 -2.10 9.61
N ARG A 18 -8.28 -2.31 10.93
CA ARG A 18 -9.38 -2.33 11.90
C ARG A 18 -8.97 -1.58 13.15
N GLY A 19 -9.91 -0.86 13.76
CA GLY A 19 -9.74 -0.22 15.05
C GLY A 19 -9.13 1.18 14.97
N PHE A 20 -9.05 1.76 13.77
CA PHE A 20 -8.51 3.10 13.54
C PHE A 20 -9.60 4.15 13.22
N GLY A 21 -10.87 3.74 13.15
CA GLY A 21 -12.01 4.62 12.89
C GLY A 21 -12.28 4.77 11.40
N ALA A 22 -11.37 5.41 10.67
CA ALA A 22 -11.43 5.53 9.21
C ALA A 22 -10.71 4.36 8.54
N ASP A 23 -11.26 3.17 8.75
CA ASP A 23 -10.61 1.92 8.38
C ASP A 23 -10.71 1.61 6.88
N LEU A 24 -9.62 1.09 6.32
CA LEU A 24 -9.67 0.40 5.02
C LEU A 24 -10.38 -0.94 5.23
N MET A 25 -11.60 -1.06 4.71
CA MET A 25 -12.46 -2.22 4.90
C MET A 25 -12.20 -3.31 3.87
N GLY A 26 -11.72 -2.92 2.69
CA GLY A 26 -11.26 -3.82 1.63
C GLY A 26 -10.51 -3.08 0.53
N LEU A 27 -9.76 -3.84 -0.26
CA LEU A 27 -8.95 -3.34 -1.36
C LEU A 27 -9.10 -4.25 -2.57
N GLN A 28 -9.26 -3.65 -3.75
CA GLN A 28 -9.16 -4.34 -5.04
C GLN A 28 -8.08 -3.66 -5.88
N THR A 29 -7.08 -4.44 -6.30
CA THR A 29 -6.00 -3.98 -7.16
C THR A 29 -5.44 -5.17 -7.96
N PRO A 30 -5.06 -5.00 -9.23
CA PRO A 30 -4.36 -6.04 -9.98
C PRO A 30 -2.87 -6.09 -9.62
N VAL A 31 -2.36 -5.12 -8.86
CA VAL A 31 -0.93 -4.98 -8.57
C VAL A 31 -0.63 -5.38 -7.14
N VAL A 32 -0.25 -6.64 -7.00
CA VAL A 32 0.18 -7.32 -5.77
C VAL A 32 1.42 -8.15 -6.07
N GLY A 33 2.26 -8.45 -5.07
CA GLY A 33 3.42 -9.31 -5.29
C GLY A 33 4.35 -8.79 -6.38
N ALA A 34 4.87 -9.71 -7.21
CA ALA A 34 5.77 -9.38 -8.31
C ALA A 34 5.13 -8.55 -9.44
N ALA A 35 3.80 -8.44 -9.52
CA ALA A 35 3.13 -7.68 -10.58
C ALA A 35 3.50 -6.18 -10.56
N LEU A 36 3.96 -5.68 -9.40
CA LEU A 36 4.40 -4.29 -9.22
C LEU A 36 5.72 -3.98 -9.94
N GLN A 37 6.50 -5.01 -10.29
CA GLN A 37 7.77 -4.84 -11.01
C GLN A 37 7.58 -4.43 -12.48
N GLU A 38 6.40 -4.70 -13.05
CA GLU A 38 6.03 -4.33 -14.41
C GLU A 38 5.28 -2.99 -14.39
N PRO A 39 5.82 -1.92 -14.99
CA PRO A 39 5.13 -0.64 -15.09
C PRO A 39 3.77 -0.80 -15.78
N SER A 40 2.70 -0.39 -15.12
CA SER A 40 1.33 -0.57 -15.62
C SER A 40 0.39 0.53 -15.17
N ASN A 41 -0.70 0.69 -15.92
CA ASN A 41 -1.83 1.55 -15.57
C ASN A 41 -3.00 0.66 -15.16
N TYR A 42 -3.69 0.99 -14.07
CA TYR A 42 -4.80 0.18 -13.55
C TYR A 42 -5.74 0.99 -12.68
N ILE A 43 -6.87 0.36 -12.34
CA ILE A 43 -7.79 0.88 -11.32
C ILE A 43 -7.49 0.20 -9.98
N ARG A 44 -7.35 1.01 -8.94
CA ARG A 44 -7.32 0.58 -7.54
C ARG A 44 -8.59 1.05 -6.87
N THR A 45 -9.30 0.15 -6.19
CA THR A 45 -10.55 0.48 -5.50
C THR A 45 -10.41 0.25 -4.01
N HIS A 46 -10.70 1.29 -3.23
CA HIS A 46 -10.73 1.24 -1.77
C HIS A 46 -12.18 1.20 -1.29
N ASP A 47 -12.45 0.32 -0.33
CA ASP A 47 -13.68 0.34 0.45
C ASP A 47 -13.35 0.93 1.83
N LEU A 48 -13.69 2.20 2.07
CA LEU A 48 -13.37 2.92 3.32
C LEU A 48 -14.56 2.98 4.28
N LEU A 49 -14.31 2.84 5.58
CA LEU A 49 -15.32 3.07 6.60
C LEU A 49 -15.42 4.58 6.90
N ASN A 50 -16.57 5.18 6.61
CA ASN A 50 -16.79 6.60 6.91
C ASN A 50 -17.26 6.83 8.36
N GLY A 51 -17.36 8.10 8.77
CA GLY A 51 -17.77 8.47 10.13
C GLY A 51 -19.19 8.05 10.55
N LEU A 52 -20.02 7.58 9.62
CA LEU A 52 -21.34 7.00 9.87
C LEU A 52 -21.32 5.47 9.99
N GLY A 53 -20.15 4.85 9.89
CA GLY A 53 -19.98 3.39 9.88
C GLY A 53 -20.43 2.73 8.58
N GLN A 54 -20.47 3.48 7.47
CA GLN A 54 -20.86 2.99 6.14
C GLN A 54 -19.63 2.83 5.26
N ILE A 55 -19.71 1.89 4.31
CA ILE A 55 -18.67 1.70 3.30
C ILE A 55 -18.82 2.74 2.20
N GLU A 56 -17.77 3.53 1.99
CA GLU A 56 -17.59 4.40 0.83
C GLU A 56 -16.58 3.74 -0.11
N ARG A 57 -17.00 3.49 -1.35
CA ARG A 57 -16.16 2.88 -2.39
C ARG A 57 -15.54 3.98 -3.25
N LEU A 58 -14.21 4.03 -3.32
CA LEU A 58 -13.45 5.02 -4.09
C LEU A 58 -12.54 4.34 -5.10
N ASP A 59 -12.66 4.75 -6.37
CA ASP A 59 -11.82 4.29 -7.46
C ASP A 59 -10.72 5.30 -7.78
N TYR A 60 -9.51 4.78 -8.00
CA TYR A 60 -8.33 5.56 -8.34
C TYR A 60 -7.70 5.03 -9.62
N GLN A 61 -7.34 5.92 -10.54
CA GLN A 61 -6.49 5.62 -11.68
C GLN A 61 -5.03 5.68 -11.22
N CYS A 62 -4.36 4.53 -11.27
CA CYS A 62 -3.01 4.37 -10.75
C CYS A 62 -2.01 4.02 -11.83
N VAL A 63 -0.79 4.53 -11.68
CA VAL A 63 0.36 4.22 -12.53
C VAL A 63 1.51 3.73 -11.65
N SER A 64 1.99 2.50 -11.88
CA SER A 64 3.21 2.01 -11.27
C SER A 64 4.43 2.31 -12.13
N SER A 65 5.54 2.71 -11.50
CA SER A 65 6.79 2.99 -12.21
C SER A 65 8.02 2.69 -11.37
N PHE A 66 9.10 2.30 -12.05
CA PHE A 66 10.43 2.19 -11.45
C PHE A 66 10.89 3.54 -10.90
N MET A 67 11.50 3.54 -9.71
CA MET A 67 12.14 4.72 -9.13
C MET A 67 13.65 4.60 -9.11
N LYS A 68 14.19 3.59 -8.41
CA LYS A 68 15.63 3.39 -8.21
C LYS A 68 15.91 1.98 -7.69
N GLU A 69 17.14 1.54 -7.86
CA GLU A 69 17.69 0.40 -7.13
C GLU A 69 18.40 0.91 -5.87
N GLU A 70 18.18 0.24 -4.74
CA GLU A 70 18.88 0.56 -3.49
C GLU A 70 18.97 -0.65 -2.56
N THR A 71 20.00 -0.63 -1.72
CA THR A 71 20.16 -1.62 -0.66
C THR A 71 19.51 -1.09 0.62
N LEU A 72 18.52 -1.82 1.15
CA LEU A 72 17.89 -1.51 2.42
C LEU A 72 18.55 -2.32 3.54
N GLU A 73 19.01 -1.62 4.57
CA GLU A 73 19.41 -2.22 5.84
C GLU A 73 18.18 -2.32 6.75
N VAL A 74 17.82 -3.55 7.11
CA VAL A 74 16.68 -3.83 7.97
C VAL A 74 17.13 -4.70 9.14
N SER A 75 17.13 -4.11 10.33
CA SER A 75 17.75 -4.71 11.52
C SER A 75 19.21 -5.08 11.24
N ASP A 76 19.57 -6.37 11.32
CA ASP A 76 20.92 -6.87 11.06
C ASP A 76 21.07 -7.53 9.67
N LYS A 77 20.14 -7.26 8.73
CA LYS A 77 20.12 -7.83 7.38
C LYS A 77 20.12 -6.75 6.32
N SER A 78 20.84 -7.02 5.24
CA SER A 78 20.88 -6.17 4.05
C SER A 78 20.09 -6.81 2.91
N TYR A 79 19.27 -6.03 2.22
CA TYR A 79 18.45 -6.47 1.09
C TYR A 79 18.72 -5.60 -0.14
N GLU A 80 19.12 -6.22 -1.24
CA GLU A 80 19.13 -5.56 -2.54
C GLU A 80 17.69 -5.42 -3.05
N THR A 81 17.24 -4.19 -3.26
CA THR A 81 15.85 -3.90 -3.62
C THR A 81 15.75 -2.95 -4.80
N THR A 82 14.62 -3.04 -5.48
CA THR A 82 14.15 -2.03 -6.43
C THR A 82 12.95 -1.32 -5.80
N ALA A 83 13.02 0.01 -5.76
CA ALA A 83 11.95 0.88 -5.33
C ALA A 83 11.03 1.21 -6.51
N TYR A 84 9.72 1.10 -6.29
CA TYR A 84 8.67 1.42 -7.24
C TYR A 84 7.69 2.42 -6.61
N SER A 85 7.25 3.39 -7.41
CA SER A 85 6.15 4.28 -7.06
C SER A 85 4.86 3.77 -7.67
N GLU A 86 3.74 3.98 -6.98
CA GLU A 86 2.38 3.88 -7.51
C GLU A 86 1.72 5.24 -7.27
N VAL A 87 1.51 6.01 -8.33
CA VAL A 87 0.82 7.31 -8.27
C VAL A 87 -0.64 7.08 -8.61
N CYS A 88 -1.55 7.45 -7.72
CA CYS A 88 -2.99 7.23 -7.84
C CYS A 88 -3.74 8.55 -7.79
N GLU A 89 -4.66 8.74 -8.74
CA GLU A 89 -5.53 9.90 -8.85
C GLU A 89 -7.00 9.47 -8.83
N GLY A 90 -7.79 10.07 -7.95
CA GLY A 90 -9.23 9.86 -7.84
C GLY A 90 -9.99 11.18 -7.77
N GLU A 91 -11.32 11.12 -7.65
CA GLU A 91 -12.16 12.32 -7.60
C GLU A 91 -11.90 13.17 -6.35
N GLN A 92 -11.74 12.51 -5.19
CA GLN A 92 -11.61 13.19 -3.90
C GLN A 92 -10.16 13.30 -3.41
N TYR A 93 -9.33 12.30 -3.71
CA TYR A 93 -7.98 12.17 -3.16
C TYR A 93 -7.00 11.71 -4.23
N SER A 94 -5.76 12.18 -4.11
CA SER A 94 -4.61 11.67 -4.85
C SER A 94 -3.49 11.35 -3.88
N PHE A 95 -2.77 10.27 -4.14
CA PHE A 95 -1.69 9.80 -3.26
C PHE A 95 -0.63 9.05 -4.06
N THR A 96 0.54 8.91 -3.44
CA THR A 96 1.62 8.08 -3.97
C THR A 96 1.97 7.02 -2.92
N ASN A 97 2.01 5.77 -3.35
CA ASN A 97 2.56 4.66 -2.57
C ASN A 97 3.98 4.38 -3.05
N THR A 98 4.79 3.80 -2.17
CA THR A 98 6.15 3.37 -2.50
C THR A 98 6.42 1.98 -1.96
N TYR A 99 7.03 1.15 -2.78
CA TYR A 99 7.26 -0.27 -2.49
C TYR A 99 8.69 -0.63 -2.82
N TRP A 100 9.31 -1.44 -1.96
CA TRP A 100 10.68 -1.94 -2.15
C TRP A 100 10.63 -3.46 -2.26
N LEU A 101 10.97 -3.97 -3.44
CA LEU A 101 10.92 -5.39 -3.75
C LEU A 101 12.32 -5.90 -4.06
N THR A 102 12.65 -7.10 -3.59
CA THR A 102 13.80 -7.86 -4.11
C THR A 102 13.52 -8.33 -5.53
N SER A 103 14.56 -8.79 -6.24
CA SER A 103 14.44 -9.26 -7.63
C SER A 103 13.48 -10.43 -7.81
N ASP A 104 13.25 -11.25 -6.77
CA ASP A 104 12.29 -12.36 -6.77
C ASP A 104 10.83 -11.91 -6.47
N GLY A 105 10.58 -10.62 -6.32
CA GLY A 105 9.25 -10.05 -6.07
C GLY A 105 8.84 -9.99 -4.58
N THR A 106 9.75 -10.30 -3.66
CA THR A 106 9.45 -10.20 -2.22
C THR A 106 9.44 -8.76 -1.74
N PHE A 107 8.39 -8.34 -1.05
CA PHE A 107 8.32 -7.02 -0.41
C PHE A 107 9.21 -6.97 0.83
N VAL A 108 10.11 -5.99 0.87
CA VAL A 108 10.99 -5.70 2.01
C VAL A 108 10.43 -4.55 2.83
N GLN A 109 9.89 -3.53 2.16
CA GLN A 109 9.27 -2.36 2.77
C GLN A 109 8.13 -1.87 1.89
N SER A 110 7.13 -1.24 2.50
CA SER A 110 6.16 -0.44 1.77
C SER A 110 5.73 0.79 2.59
N VAL A 111 5.25 1.81 1.89
CA VAL A 111 4.55 2.96 2.45
C VAL A 111 3.30 3.18 1.59
N GLN A 112 2.14 3.04 2.19
CA GLN A 112 0.86 2.99 1.48
C GLN A 112 -0.15 3.93 2.13
N TRP A 113 -0.85 4.72 1.32
CA TRP A 113 -1.99 5.50 1.76
C TRP A 113 -3.19 4.59 2.05
N ILE A 114 -3.82 4.82 3.20
CA ILE A 114 -4.90 3.98 3.73
C ILE A 114 -6.24 4.70 3.70
N SER A 115 -6.30 5.92 4.23
CA SER A 115 -7.51 6.74 4.31
C SER A 115 -7.15 8.20 4.57
N PRO A 116 -8.08 9.15 4.42
CA PRO A 116 -7.80 10.58 4.66
C PRO A 116 -7.34 10.86 6.08
N GLU A 117 -7.91 10.17 7.07
CA GLU A 117 -7.62 10.36 8.49
C GLU A 117 -6.37 9.62 8.93
N LEU A 118 -6.07 8.44 8.37
CA LEU A 118 -4.87 7.68 8.70
C LEU A 118 -3.64 8.10 7.90
N GLY A 119 -3.85 8.63 6.70
CA GLY A 119 -2.78 8.93 5.76
C GLY A 119 -2.01 7.68 5.35
N HIS A 120 -0.68 7.75 5.39
CA HIS A 120 0.20 6.67 5.01
C HIS A 120 0.60 5.79 6.18
N ILE A 121 0.55 4.48 5.97
CA ILE A 121 1.13 3.47 6.84
C ILE A 121 2.30 2.81 6.12
N GLY A 122 3.42 2.71 6.83
CA GLY A 122 4.57 1.93 6.40
C GLY A 122 4.75 0.67 7.22
N TYR A 123 5.24 -0.39 6.59
CA TYR A 123 5.77 -1.57 7.28
C TYR A 123 7.09 -2.00 6.66
N GLN A 124 7.88 -2.70 7.44
CA GLN A 124 9.17 -3.25 7.04
C GLN A 124 9.27 -4.70 7.50
N LYS A 125 9.89 -5.55 6.69
CA LYS A 125 10.12 -6.96 7.00
C LYS A 125 11.13 -7.10 8.14
N LEU A 126 10.85 -7.90 9.16
CA LEU A 126 11.80 -8.21 10.25
C LEU A 126 12.71 -9.41 9.89
#